data_AF-A0A2S6SF44-F1
#
_entry.id   AF-A0A2S6SF44-F1
#
_cell.length_a   1.000
_cell.length_b   1.000
_cell.length_c   1.000
_cell.angle_alpha   90.00
_cell.angle_beta   90.00
_cell.angle_gamma   90.00
#
_symmetry.space_group_name_H-M   'P 1'
#
loop_
_entity.id
_entity.type
_entity.pdbx_description
1 polymer ?
#
loop_
_entity_poly.entity_id
_entity_poly.type
_entity_poly.pdbx_seq_one_letter_code
_entity_poly.pdbx_strand_id
1 'polypeptide(L)'
;MKKIKKNTIIIENLFNNKIINHILKKYPEMSSGRKRYLEKEYNISEDICLSKLSTFIRKNKIKNIQSISIKRLKNKTVLRAKIK
;
A
#
# COMPACT_ATOMS: atom_id res chain seq x y z
N MET A 1 -1.36 -0.17 -10.35
CA MET A 1 -0.66 -0.34 -11.66
C MET A 1 0.77 -0.81 -11.38
N LYS A 2 1.32 -1.76 -12.13
CA LYS A 2 2.71 -2.23 -11.95
C LYS A 2 3.60 -1.55 -12.99
N LYS A 3 4.71 -0.94 -12.58
CA LYS A 3 5.70 -0.37 -13.50
C LYS A 3 7.10 -0.78 -13.06
N ILE A 4 7.92 -1.22 -14.01
CA ILE A 4 9.36 -1.45 -13.82
C ILE A 4 10.07 -0.23 -14.40
N LYS A 5 10.93 0.42 -13.61
CA LYS A 5 11.79 1.51 -14.08
C LYS A 5 13.17 1.31 -13.47
N LYS A 6 14.21 1.17 -14.31
CA LYS A 6 15.63 1.09 -13.87
C LYS A 6 15.84 0.19 -12.65
N ASN A 7 15.55 -1.11 -12.76
CA ASN A 7 15.71 -2.10 -11.68
C ASN A 7 14.90 -1.79 -10.40
N THR A 8 13.81 -1.05 -10.52
CA THR A 8 12.87 -0.81 -9.41
C THR A 8 11.49 -1.31 -9.80
N ILE A 9 10.94 -2.20 -8.96
CA ILE A 9 9.56 -2.67 -9.04
C ILE A 9 8.72 -1.71 -8.20
N ILE A 10 7.70 -1.12 -8.82
CA ILE A 10 6.75 -0.24 -8.13
C ILE A 10 5.39 -0.93 -8.11
N ILE A 11 4.86 -1.13 -6.90
CA ILE A 11 3.54 -1.70 -6.66
C ILE A 11 2.72 -0.70 -5.88
N GLU A 12 1.52 -0.43 -6.36
CA GLU A 12 0.58 0.48 -5.73
C GLU A 12 -0.70 -0.26 -5.40
N ASN A 13 -1.24 0.02 -4.22
CA ASN A 13 -2.56 -0.41 -3.81
C ASN A 13 -3.38 0.80 -3.34
N LEU A 14 -4.54 0.99 -3.96
CA LEU A 14 -5.49 2.05 -3.64
C LEU A 14 -6.49 1.52 -2.62
N PHE A 15 -6.87 2.35 -1.67
CA PHE A 15 -7.98 2.06 -0.76
C PHE A 15 -8.87 3.29 -0.61
N ASN A 16 -10.16 3.06 -0.39
CA ASN A 16 -11.16 4.11 -0.42
C ASN A 16 -11.38 4.69 0.98
N ASN A 17 -11.04 5.97 1.17
CA ASN A 17 -11.31 6.70 2.41
C ASN A 17 -12.62 7.53 2.35
N LYS A 18 -13.38 7.48 1.24
CA LYS A 18 -14.62 8.24 1.09
C LYS A 18 -15.68 7.80 2.09
N ILE A 19 -15.81 6.50 2.34
CA ILE A 19 -16.78 5.95 3.29
C ILE A 19 -16.54 6.53 4.68
N ILE A 20 -15.30 6.49 5.16
CA ILE A 20 -15.01 7.05 6.49
C ILE A 20 -15.13 8.56 6.55
N ASN A 21 -14.76 9.28 5.47
CA ASN A 21 -14.99 10.72 5.39
C ASN A 21 -16.49 11.05 5.45
N HIS A 22 -17.34 10.24 4.83
CA HIS A 22 -18.79 10.39 4.86
C HIS A 22 -19.36 10.15 6.26
N ILE A 23 -18.94 9.06 6.92
CA ILE A 23 -19.35 8.74 8.30
C ILE A 23 -18.97 9.90 9.25
N LEU A 24 -17.74 10.40 9.16
CA LEU A 24 -17.26 11.48 10.03
C LEU A 24 -17.89 12.83 9.76
N LYS A 25 -18.44 13.05 8.55
CA LYS A 25 -19.24 14.24 8.27
C LYS A 25 -20.57 14.20 9.04
N LYS A 26 -21.12 13.01 9.24
CA LYS A 26 -22.39 12.80 9.98
C LYS A 26 -22.18 12.67 11.49
N TYR A 27 -21.04 12.11 11.91
CA TYR A 27 -20.69 11.82 13.31
C TYR A 27 -19.24 12.29 13.62
N PRO A 28 -19.02 13.60 13.78
CA PRO A 28 -17.68 14.17 13.99
C PRO A 28 -16.99 13.70 15.28
N GLU A 29 -17.75 13.35 16.31
CA GLU A 29 -17.29 12.79 17.59
C GLU A 29 -16.53 11.46 17.43
N MET A 30 -16.75 10.74 16.32
CA MET A 30 -16.05 9.49 15.99
C MET A 30 -14.65 9.70 15.38
N SER A 31 -14.10 10.92 15.44
CA SER A 31 -12.79 11.27 14.86
C SER A 31 -11.63 10.38 15.36
N SER A 32 -11.68 9.88 16.59
CA SER A 32 -10.71 8.93 17.14
C SER A 32 -10.75 7.57 16.41
N GLY A 33 -11.94 7.11 16.01
CA GLY A 33 -12.15 5.91 15.20
C GLY A 33 -11.55 6.03 13.79
N ARG A 34 -11.44 7.26 13.26
CA ARG A 34 -10.79 7.54 11.96
C ARG A 34 -9.35 7.04 11.94
N LYS A 35 -8.57 7.36 12.97
CA LYS A 35 -7.15 7.04 13.02
C LYS A 35 -6.95 5.53 12.99
N ARG A 36 -7.68 4.80 13.84
CA ARG A 36 -7.64 3.34 13.91
C ARG A 36 -8.07 2.67 12.60
N TYR A 37 -9.15 3.16 11.98
CA TYR A 37 -9.58 2.63 10.69
C TYR A 37 -8.55 2.86 9.59
N LEU A 38 -8.01 4.08 9.47
CA LEU A 38 -7.00 4.38 8.46
C LEU A 38 -5.74 3.53 8.66
N GLU A 39 -5.31 3.33 9.90
CA GLU A 39 -4.19 2.46 10.23
C GLU A 39 -4.44 1.01 9.81
N LYS A 40 -5.64 0.49 10.07
CA LYS A 40 -6.07 -0.83 9.59
C LYS A 40 -6.05 -0.93 8.06
N GLU A 41 -6.61 0.06 7.36
CA GLU A 41 -6.59 0.11 5.90
C GLU A 41 -5.16 0.18 5.33
N TYR A 42 -4.27 0.94 5.99
CA TYR A 42 -2.86 1.00 5.59
C TYR A 42 -2.17 -0.35 5.74
N ASN A 43 -2.37 -1.05 6.86
CA ASN A 43 -1.76 -2.36 7.11
C ASN A 43 -2.27 -3.39 6.09
N ILE A 44 -3.59 -3.44 5.84
CA ILE A 44 -4.18 -4.31 4.80
C ILE A 44 -3.58 -3.98 3.42
N SER A 45 -3.48 -2.70 3.09
CA SER A 45 -2.93 -2.26 1.81
C SER A 45 -1.44 -2.57 1.66
N GLU A 46 -0.69 -2.54 2.75
CA GLU A 46 0.72 -2.93 2.83
C GLU A 46 0.90 -4.43 2.58
N ASP A 47 0.11 -5.27 3.25
CA ASP A 47 0.09 -6.72 3.06
C ASP A 47 -0.24 -7.10 1.60
N ILE A 48 -1.22 -6.43 1.00
CA ILE A 48 -1.57 -6.62 -0.41
C ILE A 48 -0.39 -6.26 -1.33
N CYS A 49 0.33 -5.17 -1.05
CA CYS A 49 1.52 -4.78 -1.82
C CYS A 49 2.63 -5.83 -1.70
N LEU A 50 2.89 -6.35 -0.50
CA LEU A 50 3.90 -7.39 -0.25
C LEU A 50 3.53 -8.71 -0.94
N SER A 51 2.26 -9.11 -0.86
CA SER A 51 1.77 -10.31 -1.56
C SER A 51 1.90 -10.20 -3.08
N LYS A 52 1.56 -9.03 -3.64
CA LYS A 52 1.76 -8.73 -5.07
C LYS A 52 3.24 -8.74 -5.44
N LEU A 53 4.13 -8.26 -4.57
CA LEU A 53 5.57 -8.28 -4.77
C LEU A 53 6.09 -9.72 -4.80
N SER A 54 5.78 -10.52 -3.78
CA SER A 54 6.16 -11.93 -3.69
C SER A 54 5.73 -12.71 -4.93
N THR A 55 4.47 -12.55 -5.35
CA THR A 55 3.95 -13.17 -6.57
C THR A 55 4.76 -12.75 -7.81
N PHE A 56 5.11 -11.47 -7.90
CA PHE A 56 5.87 -10.94 -9.03
C PHE A 56 7.31 -11.48 -9.06
N ILE A 57 8.00 -11.49 -7.92
CA ILE A 57 9.36 -12.02 -7.77
C ILE A 57 9.41 -13.48 -8.20
N ARG A 58 8.48 -14.30 -7.67
CA ARG A 58 8.39 -15.73 -7.98
C ARG A 58 8.17 -15.96 -9.48
N LYS A 59 7.25 -15.22 -10.09
CA LYS A 59 6.96 -15.34 -11.55
C LYS A 59 8.15 -14.95 -12.42
N ASN A 60 8.94 -13.97 -12.00
CA ASN A 60 10.07 -13.45 -12.78
C ASN A 60 11.42 -14.03 -12.35
N LYS A 61 11.44 -15.03 -11.45
CA LYS A 61 12.65 -15.66 -10.90
C LYS A 61 13.69 -14.66 -10.40
N ILE A 62 13.24 -13.55 -9.82
CA ILE A 62 14.13 -12.51 -9.28
C ILE A 62 14.74 -13.06 -7.99
N LYS A 63 16.07 -13.11 -7.93
CA LYS A 63 16.79 -13.71 -6.80
C LYS A 63 17.16 -12.70 -5.72
N ASN A 64 17.44 -11.46 -6.12
CA ASN A 64 18.00 -10.46 -5.23
C ASN A 64 17.16 -9.19 -5.18
N ILE A 65 16.61 -8.92 -4.00
CA ILE A 65 16.03 -7.62 -3.64
C ILE A 65 17.03 -6.92 -2.73
N GLN A 66 17.50 -5.74 -3.14
CA GLN A 66 18.44 -4.96 -2.33
C GLN A 66 17.75 -4.22 -1.20
N SER A 67 16.56 -3.69 -1.46
CA SER A 67 15.81 -2.90 -0.49
C SER A 67 14.33 -2.84 -0.85
N ILE A 68 13.51 -2.73 0.18
CA ILE A 68 12.07 -2.49 0.09
C ILE A 68 11.77 -1.21 0.85
N SER A 69 10.98 -0.33 0.25
CA SER A 69 10.47 0.88 0.91
C SER A 69 8.98 0.99 0.68
N ILE A 70 8.25 1.36 1.74
CA ILE A 70 6.79 1.51 1.70
C ILE A 70 6.47 2.96 2.07
N LYS A 71 5.66 3.62 1.24
CA LYS A 71 5.15 4.96 1.48
C LYS A 71 3.64 4.92 1.61
N ARG A 72 3.14 5.37 2.77
CA ARG A 72 1.71 5.57 3.04
C ARG A 72 1.30 6.96 2.52
N LEU A 73 0.26 7.00 1.69
CA LEU A 73 -0.33 8.22 1.14
C LEU A 73 -1.83 8.23 1.42
N LYS A 74 -2.47 9.40 1.37
CA LYS A 74 -3.86 9.65 1.80
C LYS A 74 -4.90 8.58 1.38
N ASN A 75 -4.73 7.96 0.21
CA ASN A 75 -5.63 6.95 -0.36
C ASN A 75 -4.89 5.77 -1.01
N LYS A 76 -3.59 5.62 -0.77
CA LYS A 76 -2.82 4.53 -1.35
C LYS A 76 -1.57 4.18 -0.56
N THR A 77 -1.15 2.94 -0.70
CA THR A 77 0.18 2.47 -0.29
C THR A 77 1.02 2.24 -1.54
N VAL A 78 2.25 2.75 -1.53
CA VAL A 78 3.22 2.56 -2.61
C VAL A 78 4.40 1.78 -2.06
N LEU A 79 4.61 0.59 -2.58
CA LEU A 79 5.78 -0.23 -2.33
C LEU A 79 6.76 -0.06 -3.48
N ARG A 80 8.04 0.12 -3.15
CA ARG A 80 9.16 0.12 -4.10
C ARG A 80 10.19 -0.91 -3.66
N ALA A 81 10.52 -1.83 -4.56
CA ALA A 81 11.58 -2.81 -4.35
C ALA A 81 12.68 -2.60 -5.39
N LYS A 82 13.92 -2.40 -4.93
CA LYS A 82 15.10 -2.36 -5.81
C LYS A 82 15.65 -3.76 -6.00
N ILE A 83 15.91 -4.14 -7.24
CA ILE A 83 16.45 -5.45 -7.62
C ILE A 83 17.88 -5.31 -8.15
N LYS A 84 18.73 -6.31 -7.89
CA LYS A 84 20.12 -6.38 -8.40
C LYS A 84 20.22 -7.42 -9.50
#